data_AF-A0A1X6MT93-F1
#
_entry.id   AF-A0A1X6MT93-F1
#
_cell.length_a   1.000
_cell.length_b   1.000
_cell.length_c   1.000
_cell.angle_alpha   90.00
_cell.angle_beta   90.00
_cell.angle_gamma   90.00
#
_symmetry.space_group_name_H-M   'P 1'
#
loop_
_entity.id
_entity.type
_entity.pdbx_description
1 polymer ?
#
loop_
_entity_poly.entity_id
_entity_poly.type
_entity_poly.pdbx_seq_one_letter_code
_entity_poly.pdbx_strand_id
1 'polypeptide(L)'
;MRQIVSSWPESKSTCHGFCGITLSDWHPSPTAKTWVTFGFCVCPNEYAESNLAIMYKTLFQRCTFDEFWHAYDESSLIALFDRHGLKEDRLRIPNLEIVLKGSPRGFYSVWYLKQFVVDETESVSPPLSVCVDYGFDKCNSSSLLEDLKGIYKLLFLEAHVDPVKLHEVCIAGDLFGFASGFIKFKKAEKKKFARLMKNPYPLPILEL
;
A
#
# COMPACT_ATOMS: atom_id res chain seq x y z
N MET A 1 -17.86 -9.35 24.43
CA MET A 1 -17.26 -8.96 23.14
C MET A 1 -15.84 -9.49 22.93
N ARG A 2 -14.87 -9.25 23.83
CA ARG A 2 -13.46 -9.71 23.62
C ARG A 2 -13.26 -11.23 23.40
N GLN A 3 -14.07 -12.09 24.02
CA GLN A 3 -13.96 -13.55 23.87
C GLN A 3 -14.54 -14.14 22.57
N ILE A 4 -15.40 -13.39 21.85
CA ILE A 4 -16.02 -13.88 20.60
C ILE A 4 -15.10 -13.60 19.40
N VAL A 5 -14.37 -12.48 19.43
CA VAL A 5 -13.45 -12.08 18.34
C VAL A 5 -12.20 -12.97 18.30
N SER A 6 -11.77 -13.55 19.42
CA SER A 6 -10.54 -14.38 19.48
C SER A 6 -10.66 -15.72 18.75
N SER A 7 -11.86 -16.19 18.41
CA SER A 7 -12.06 -17.42 17.63
C SER A 7 -12.26 -17.16 16.13
N TRP A 8 -12.28 -15.91 15.70
CA TRP A 8 -12.53 -15.56 14.31
C TRP A 8 -11.26 -15.68 13.45
N PRO A 9 -11.42 -16.01 12.15
CA PRO A 9 -10.32 -15.87 11.19
C PRO A 9 -9.72 -14.46 11.22
N GLU A 10 -8.43 -14.34 10.92
CA GLU A 10 -7.72 -13.05 10.91
C GLU A 10 -8.45 -12.05 10.00
N SER A 11 -8.87 -12.47 8.81
CA SER A 11 -9.60 -11.61 7.86
C SER A 11 -10.90 -11.06 8.45
N LYS A 12 -11.66 -11.88 9.19
CA LYS A 12 -12.90 -11.45 9.84
C LYS A 12 -12.64 -10.43 10.94
N SER A 13 -11.60 -10.68 11.75
CA SER A 13 -11.18 -9.76 12.81
C SER A 13 -10.70 -8.42 12.24
N THR A 14 -9.94 -8.43 11.15
CA THR A 14 -9.51 -7.23 10.42
C THR A 14 -10.70 -6.45 9.86
N CYS A 15 -11.64 -7.11 9.18
CA CYS A 15 -12.88 -6.48 8.69
C CYS A 15 -13.69 -5.86 9.82
N HIS A 16 -13.86 -6.57 10.94
CA HIS A 16 -14.61 -6.05 12.09
C HIS A 16 -13.97 -4.80 12.69
N GLY A 17 -12.64 -4.82 12.89
CA GLY A 17 -11.90 -3.65 13.37
C GLY A 17 -12.06 -2.46 12.42
N PHE A 18 -11.98 -2.71 11.12
CA PHE A 18 -12.17 -1.68 10.11
C PHE A 18 -13.58 -1.09 10.09
N CYS A 19 -14.62 -1.92 10.16
CA CYS A 19 -16.00 -1.45 10.31
C CYS A 19 -16.15 -0.53 11.52
N GLY A 20 -15.55 -0.88 12.67
CA GLY A 20 -15.56 -0.04 13.87
C GLY A 20 -14.92 1.34 13.66
N ILE A 21 -13.78 1.39 12.97
CA ILE A 21 -13.08 2.66 12.63
C ILE A 21 -13.97 3.54 11.74
N THR A 22 -14.45 2.99 10.62
CA THR A 22 -15.22 3.75 9.62
C THR A 22 -16.60 4.18 10.12
N LEU A 23 -17.29 3.34 10.90
CA LEU A 23 -18.58 3.71 11.48
C LEU A 23 -18.46 4.79 12.57
N SER A 24 -17.26 4.98 13.12
CA SER A 24 -16.94 6.04 14.08
C SER A 24 -16.49 7.35 13.41
N ASP A 25 -16.64 7.47 12.07
CA ASP A 25 -16.19 8.61 11.27
C ASP A 25 -14.66 8.82 11.23
N TRP A 26 -13.91 7.75 11.44
CA TRP A 26 -12.45 7.71 11.26
C TRP A 26 -12.06 6.91 10.01
N HIS A 27 -10.85 7.12 9.52
CA HIS A 27 -10.24 6.26 8.50
C HIS A 27 -8.85 5.79 8.95
N PRO A 28 -8.35 4.67 8.38
CA PRO A 28 -6.97 4.26 8.58
C PRO A 28 -6.00 5.36 8.16
N SER A 29 -4.90 5.48 8.89
CA SER A 29 -3.73 6.28 8.54
C SER A 29 -2.53 5.36 8.25
N PRO A 30 -1.41 5.87 7.70
CA PRO A 30 -0.24 5.06 7.36
C PRO A 30 0.30 4.17 8.51
N THR A 31 0.04 4.50 9.78
CA THR A 31 0.46 3.69 10.93
C THR A 31 -0.31 2.36 11.05
N ALA A 32 -1.46 2.24 10.42
CA ALA A 32 -2.33 1.07 10.52
C ALA A 32 -2.19 0.14 9.30
N LYS A 33 -2.09 -1.18 9.53
CA LYS A 33 -2.10 -2.19 8.45
C LYS A 33 -3.31 -2.05 7.52
N THR A 34 -4.45 -1.65 8.08
CA THR A 34 -5.71 -1.42 7.36
C THR A 34 -5.62 -0.35 6.27
N TRP A 35 -4.61 0.52 6.32
CA TRP A 35 -4.37 1.54 5.30
C TRP A 35 -4.00 0.92 3.94
N VAL A 36 -3.17 -0.13 3.93
CA VAL A 36 -2.91 -0.90 2.71
C VAL A 36 -4.06 -1.87 2.44
N THR A 37 -4.50 -2.59 3.48
CA THR A 37 -5.50 -3.67 3.33
C THR A 37 -6.82 -3.22 2.68
N PHE A 38 -7.27 -2.01 2.99
CA PHE A 38 -8.52 -1.45 2.45
C PHE A 38 -8.26 -0.30 1.46
N GLY A 39 -7.07 -0.25 0.85
CA GLY A 39 -6.83 0.60 -0.32
C GLY A 39 -6.62 2.08 -0.05
N PHE A 40 -6.61 2.55 1.20
CA PHE A 40 -6.32 3.96 1.52
C PHE A 40 -4.93 4.40 1.04
N CYS A 41 -3.98 3.46 0.94
CA CYS A 41 -2.66 3.72 0.39
C CYS A 41 -2.65 4.23 -1.07
N VAL A 42 -3.74 4.09 -1.84
CA VAL A 42 -3.82 4.67 -3.19
C VAL A 42 -4.14 6.16 -3.18
N CYS A 43 -4.71 6.65 -2.08
CA CYS A 43 -5.11 8.04 -1.96
C CYS A 43 -3.86 8.96 -1.92
N PRO A 44 -3.88 10.10 -2.63
CA PRO A 44 -2.77 11.04 -2.63
C PRO A 44 -2.73 11.93 -1.38
N ASN A 45 -3.85 12.07 -0.66
CA ASN A 45 -3.98 12.93 0.51
C ASN A 45 -5.20 12.53 1.37
N GLU A 46 -5.29 13.14 2.56
CA GLU A 46 -6.35 12.91 3.55
C GLU A 46 -7.76 13.20 3.01
N TYR A 47 -7.92 14.17 2.11
CA TYR A 47 -9.21 14.45 1.48
C TYR A 47 -9.70 13.27 0.61
N ALA A 48 -8.80 12.68 -0.19
CA ALA A 48 -9.12 11.49 -0.96
C ALA A 48 -9.33 10.26 -0.06
N GLU A 49 -8.61 10.14 1.06
CA GLU A 49 -8.85 9.10 2.07
C GLU A 49 -10.24 9.22 2.69
N SER A 50 -10.66 10.45 3.03
CA SER A 50 -11.99 10.75 3.56
C SER A 50 -13.09 10.34 2.58
N ASN A 51 -12.92 10.63 1.27
CA ASN A 51 -13.87 10.20 0.24
C ASN A 51 -13.98 8.67 0.15
N LEU A 52 -12.86 7.95 0.25
CA LEU A 52 -12.86 6.49 0.29
C LEU A 52 -13.55 5.96 1.56
N ALA A 53 -13.34 6.60 2.71
CA ALA A 53 -14.02 6.24 3.96
C ALA A 53 -15.54 6.42 3.89
N ILE A 54 -16.01 7.52 3.28
CA ILE A 54 -17.44 7.76 3.01
C ILE A 54 -18.00 6.66 2.11
N MET A 55 -17.24 6.22 1.11
CA MET A 55 -17.64 5.12 0.22
C MET A 55 -17.79 3.80 0.99
N TYR A 56 -16.82 3.45 1.85
CA TYR A 56 -16.92 2.27 2.72
C TYR A 56 -18.09 2.39 3.72
N LYS A 57 -18.31 3.56 4.32
CA LYS A 57 -19.45 3.79 5.22
C LYS A 57 -20.78 3.58 4.48
N THR A 58 -20.88 4.10 3.27
CA THR A 58 -22.04 3.91 2.39
C THR A 58 -22.24 2.43 2.05
N LEU A 59 -21.16 1.69 1.79
CA LEU A 59 -21.21 0.25 1.57
C LEU A 59 -21.73 -0.49 2.81
N PHE A 60 -21.24 -0.16 4.01
CA PHE A 60 -21.70 -0.78 5.27
C PHE A 60 -23.16 -0.49 5.62
N GLN A 61 -23.75 0.57 5.06
CA GLN A 61 -25.18 0.83 5.18
C GLN A 61 -26.02 0.00 4.19
N ARG A 62 -25.39 -0.61 3.19
CA ARG A 62 -26.05 -1.31 2.08
C ARG A 62 -25.79 -2.82 2.04
N CYS A 63 -24.76 -3.31 2.72
CA CYS A 63 -24.43 -4.73 2.84
C CYS A 63 -24.36 -5.18 4.30
N THR A 64 -24.47 -6.49 4.52
CA THR A 64 -24.21 -7.10 5.82
C THR A 64 -22.71 -7.19 6.10
N PHE A 65 -22.35 -7.38 7.38
CA PHE A 65 -20.96 -7.59 7.78
C PHE A 65 -20.35 -8.85 7.15
N ASP A 66 -21.10 -9.96 7.11
CA ASP A 66 -20.60 -11.20 6.52
C ASP A 66 -20.41 -11.06 5.00
N GLU A 67 -21.29 -10.37 4.28
CA GLU A 67 -21.07 -10.06 2.85
C GLU A 67 -19.77 -9.26 2.64
N PHE A 68 -19.51 -8.25 3.46
CA PHE A 68 -18.28 -7.47 3.37
C PHE A 68 -17.03 -8.32 3.67
N TRP A 69 -17.07 -9.09 4.75
CA TRP A 69 -15.96 -9.95 5.14
C TRP A 69 -15.67 -11.02 4.08
N HIS A 70 -16.68 -11.72 3.58
CA HIS A 70 -16.49 -12.70 2.50
C HIS A 70 -15.94 -12.04 1.24
N ALA A 71 -16.44 -10.86 0.86
CA ALA A 71 -15.91 -10.15 -0.29
C ALA A 71 -14.43 -9.75 -0.12
N TYR A 72 -13.99 -9.44 1.10
CA TYR A 72 -12.58 -9.21 1.38
C TYR A 72 -11.75 -10.50 1.36
N ASP A 73 -12.25 -11.58 1.97
CA ASP A 73 -11.54 -12.87 2.04
C ASP A 73 -11.37 -13.52 0.67
N GLU A 74 -12.32 -13.29 -0.24
CA GLU A 74 -12.37 -13.84 -1.61
C GLU A 74 -11.83 -12.86 -2.69
N SER A 75 -11.21 -11.74 -2.29
CA SER A 75 -10.68 -10.73 -3.23
C SER A 75 -11.75 -10.09 -4.16
N SER A 76 -13.01 -10.06 -3.73
CA SER A 76 -14.16 -9.62 -4.53
C SER A 76 -14.80 -8.30 -4.06
N LEU A 77 -14.13 -7.53 -3.21
CA LEU A 77 -14.59 -6.20 -2.75
C LEU A 77 -15.02 -5.27 -3.89
N ILE A 78 -14.32 -5.30 -5.03
CA ILE A 78 -14.66 -4.49 -6.20
C ILE A 78 -16.03 -4.86 -6.77
N ALA A 79 -16.32 -6.16 -6.85
CA ALA A 79 -17.65 -6.64 -7.27
C ALA A 79 -18.73 -6.25 -6.24
N LEU A 80 -18.38 -6.22 -4.96
CA LEU A 80 -19.27 -5.76 -3.90
C LEU A 80 -19.59 -4.26 -4.04
N PHE A 81 -18.59 -3.39 -4.24
CA PHE A 81 -18.81 -1.97 -4.53
C PHE A 81 -19.76 -1.77 -5.73
N ASP A 82 -19.53 -2.50 -6.82
CA ASP A 82 -20.36 -2.41 -8.02
C ASP A 82 -21.81 -2.83 -7.75
N ARG A 83 -22.00 -3.97 -7.07
CA ARG A 83 -23.32 -4.51 -6.71
C ARG A 83 -24.13 -3.53 -5.85
N HIS A 84 -23.47 -2.76 -4.99
CA HIS A 84 -24.12 -1.76 -4.13
C HIS A 84 -24.11 -0.34 -4.71
N GLY A 85 -23.91 -0.21 -6.02
CA GLY A 85 -24.09 1.04 -6.77
C GLY A 85 -22.97 2.06 -6.59
N LEU A 86 -21.75 1.61 -6.25
CA LEU A 86 -20.58 2.46 -5.99
C LEU A 86 -19.53 2.38 -7.12
N LYS A 87 -19.89 1.78 -8.26
CA LYS A 87 -18.99 1.58 -9.41
C LYS A 87 -18.34 2.87 -9.89
N GLU A 88 -19.16 3.89 -10.16
CA GLU A 88 -18.66 5.17 -10.69
C GLU A 88 -17.75 5.88 -9.70
N ASP A 89 -18.04 5.79 -8.40
CA ASP A 89 -17.23 6.40 -7.36
C ASP A 89 -15.87 5.69 -7.20
N ARG A 90 -15.85 4.35 -7.20
CA ARG A 90 -14.58 3.61 -7.11
C ARG A 90 -13.71 3.79 -8.34
N LEU A 91 -14.28 3.98 -9.53
CA LEU A 91 -13.53 4.20 -10.78
C LEU A 91 -12.80 5.55 -10.80
N ARG A 92 -13.23 6.50 -9.97
CA ARG A 92 -12.55 7.80 -9.79
C ARG A 92 -11.29 7.70 -8.93
N ILE A 93 -11.03 6.55 -8.30
CA ILE A 93 -9.86 6.32 -7.45
C ILE A 93 -8.87 5.43 -8.21
N PRO A 94 -7.80 5.99 -8.80
CA PRO A 94 -6.80 5.22 -9.52
C PRO A 94 -6.20 4.13 -8.64
N ASN A 95 -5.89 2.98 -9.25
CA ASN A 95 -5.25 1.83 -8.60
C ASN A 95 -6.03 1.16 -7.46
N LEU A 96 -7.21 1.66 -7.07
CA LEU A 96 -8.01 1.04 -6.01
C LEU A 96 -8.34 -0.42 -6.33
N GLU A 97 -8.73 -0.70 -7.57
CA GLU A 97 -8.99 -2.06 -8.03
C GLU A 97 -7.76 -2.97 -7.95
N ILE A 98 -6.57 -2.44 -8.27
CA ILE A 98 -5.31 -3.19 -8.19
C ILE A 98 -4.99 -3.54 -6.74
N VAL A 99 -5.14 -2.60 -5.81
CA VAL A 99 -4.90 -2.86 -4.38
C VAL A 99 -5.90 -3.85 -3.82
N LEU A 100 -7.20 -3.66 -4.07
CA LEU A 100 -8.23 -4.49 -3.48
C LEU A 100 -8.25 -5.92 -4.06
N LYS A 101 -7.83 -6.12 -5.31
CA LYS A 101 -7.59 -7.47 -5.87
C LYS A 101 -6.48 -8.23 -5.14
N GLY A 102 -5.58 -7.53 -4.44
CA GLY A 102 -4.56 -8.14 -3.59
C GLY A 102 -5.09 -8.66 -2.26
N SER A 103 -6.32 -8.34 -1.86
CA SER A 103 -6.87 -8.86 -0.60
C SER A 103 -6.98 -10.40 -0.63
N PRO A 104 -6.83 -11.11 0.51
CA PRO A 104 -6.34 -10.59 1.79
C PRO A 104 -4.80 -10.62 1.92
N ARG A 105 -4.05 -11.11 0.92
CA ARG A 105 -2.60 -11.42 1.09
C ARG A 105 -1.67 -11.03 -0.07
N GLY A 106 -2.18 -10.87 -1.30
CA GLY A 106 -1.42 -10.61 -2.52
C GLY A 106 -1.19 -9.13 -2.84
N PHE A 107 -0.92 -8.29 -1.84
CA PHE A 107 -0.63 -6.87 -2.09
C PHE A 107 0.78 -6.66 -2.64
N TYR A 108 0.94 -5.77 -3.63
CA TYR A 108 2.27 -5.40 -4.12
C TYR A 108 3.11 -4.75 -3.01
N SER A 109 4.41 -5.07 -3.00
CA SER A 109 5.37 -4.54 -2.02
C SER A 109 5.45 -3.02 -2.03
N VAL A 110 5.14 -2.37 -3.14
CA VAL A 110 5.14 -0.90 -3.26
C VAL A 110 4.15 -0.21 -2.33
N TRP A 111 3.04 -0.86 -1.99
CA TRP A 111 2.05 -0.29 -1.07
C TRP A 111 2.60 -0.22 0.35
N TYR A 112 3.33 -1.26 0.76
CA TYR A 112 4.05 -1.29 2.02
C TYR A 112 5.27 -0.38 2.01
N LEU A 113 5.93 -0.20 0.86
CA LEU A 113 6.97 0.83 0.71
C LEU A 113 6.36 2.21 0.97
N LYS A 114 5.27 2.57 0.28
CA LYS A 114 4.59 3.85 0.47
C LYS A 114 4.23 4.04 1.94
N GLN A 115 3.60 3.04 2.56
CA GLN A 115 3.27 3.06 3.99
C GLN A 115 4.48 3.36 4.87
N PHE A 116 5.57 2.61 4.68
CA PHE A 116 6.78 2.76 5.47
C PHE A 116 7.41 4.16 5.35
N VAL A 117 7.44 4.73 4.14
CA VAL A 117 8.15 5.99 3.89
C VAL A 117 7.31 7.23 4.20
N VAL A 118 5.98 7.11 4.19
CA VAL A 118 5.06 8.22 4.54
C VAL A 118 4.63 8.21 6.02
N ASP A 119 4.88 7.13 6.76
CA ASP A 119 4.71 7.13 8.21
C ASP A 119 5.71 8.06 8.91
N GLU A 120 5.17 9.14 9.50
CA GLU A 120 5.93 10.16 10.23
C GLU A 120 6.16 9.79 11.69
N THR A 121 5.47 8.77 12.21
CA THR A 121 5.61 8.32 13.60
C THR A 121 6.74 7.32 13.79
N GLU A 122 7.33 6.83 12.69
CA GLU A 122 8.34 5.77 12.68
C GLU A 122 7.89 4.47 13.38
N SER A 123 6.58 4.24 13.45
CA SER A 123 5.99 3.06 14.08
C SER A 123 5.89 1.87 13.12
N VAL A 124 5.94 2.12 11.82
CA VAL A 124 5.88 1.08 10.78
C VAL A 124 7.29 0.59 10.45
N SER A 125 7.52 -0.71 10.66
CA SER A 125 8.71 -1.39 10.15
C SER A 125 8.48 -1.94 8.75
N PRO A 126 9.45 -1.86 7.83
CA PRO A 126 9.29 -2.38 6.48
C PRO A 126 9.28 -3.92 6.49
N PRO A 127 8.36 -4.59 5.75
CA PRO A 127 8.42 -6.02 5.58
C PRO A 127 9.65 -6.43 4.74
N LEU A 128 10.03 -7.72 4.81
CA LEU A 128 11.19 -8.25 4.07
C LEU A 128 11.14 -7.96 2.56
N SER A 129 9.94 -8.03 1.96
CA SER A 129 9.76 -7.66 0.56
C SER A 129 10.17 -6.23 0.28
N VAL A 130 9.78 -5.27 1.14
CA VAL A 130 10.21 -3.87 0.99
C VAL A 130 11.73 -3.74 1.14
N CYS A 131 12.33 -4.47 2.09
CA CYS A 131 13.76 -4.43 2.31
C CYS A 131 14.56 -4.89 1.09
N VAL A 132 14.16 -6.01 0.48
CA VAL A 132 14.85 -6.61 -0.67
C VAL A 132 14.54 -5.87 -1.97
N ASP A 133 13.26 -5.61 -2.23
CA ASP A 133 12.76 -5.05 -3.49
C ASP A 133 13.28 -3.62 -3.70
N TYR A 134 13.34 -2.83 -2.62
CA TYR A 134 13.63 -1.39 -2.68
C TYR A 134 14.98 -0.99 -2.07
N GLY A 135 15.77 -1.96 -1.60
CA GLY A 135 17.18 -1.76 -1.27
C GLY A 135 17.50 -1.39 0.17
N PHE A 136 16.54 -1.47 1.10
CA PHE A 136 16.81 -1.20 2.52
C PHE A 136 17.64 -2.29 3.20
N ASP A 137 17.69 -3.50 2.65
CA ASP A 137 18.62 -4.56 3.07
C ASP A 137 20.11 -4.16 2.97
N LYS A 138 20.42 -3.21 2.07
CA LYS A 138 21.77 -2.68 1.83
C LYS A 138 22.10 -1.47 2.71
N CYS A 139 21.14 -0.99 3.53
CA CYS A 139 21.36 0.12 4.44
C CYS A 139 22.05 -0.38 5.72
N ASN A 140 23.34 -0.06 5.86
CA ASN A 140 24.17 -0.47 7.01
C ASN A 140 24.32 0.63 8.09
N SER A 141 23.59 1.73 7.96
CA SER A 141 23.54 2.81 8.94
C SER A 141 22.18 3.50 8.91
N SER A 142 21.77 4.10 10.03
CA SER A 142 20.52 4.85 10.13
C SER A 142 20.48 6.02 9.15
N SER A 143 21.60 6.72 8.95
CA SER A 143 21.68 7.80 7.96
C SER A 143 21.41 7.31 6.53
N LEU A 144 21.89 6.12 6.18
CA LEU A 144 21.66 5.54 4.85
C LEU A 144 20.21 5.11 4.64
N LEU A 145 19.60 4.59 5.71
CA LEU A 145 18.18 4.25 5.75
C LEU A 145 17.32 5.51 5.57
N GLU A 146 17.58 6.56 6.33
CA GLU A 146 16.84 7.83 6.24
C GLU A 146 17.01 8.51 4.88
N ASP A 147 18.21 8.50 4.30
CA ASP A 147 18.43 9.04 2.96
C ASP A 147 17.62 8.29 1.89
N LEU A 148 17.57 6.95 1.97
CA LEU A 148 16.81 6.14 1.03
C LEU A 148 15.30 6.27 1.24
N LYS A 149 14.86 6.31 2.52
CA LYS A 149 13.47 6.59 2.91
C LYS A 149 13.02 7.95 2.36
N GLY A 150 13.87 8.97 2.49
CA GLY A 150 13.65 10.31 1.97
C GLY A 150 13.46 10.33 0.44
N ILE A 151 14.25 9.58 -0.32
CA ILE A 151 14.07 9.49 -1.78
C ILE A 151 12.70 8.94 -2.15
N TYR A 152 12.29 7.81 -1.55
CA TYR A 152 10.99 7.22 -1.86
C TYR A 152 9.83 8.10 -1.36
N LYS A 153 9.99 8.79 -0.20
CA LYS A 153 9.01 9.79 0.27
C LYS A 153 8.85 10.92 -0.75
N LEU A 154 9.95 11.46 -1.30
CA LEU A 154 9.91 12.48 -2.36
C LEU A 154 9.21 11.97 -3.63
N LEU A 155 9.46 10.73 -4.04
CA LEU A 155 8.80 10.14 -5.22
C LEU A 155 7.27 10.08 -5.05
N PHE A 156 6.79 9.65 -3.89
CA PHE A 156 5.33 9.54 -3.65
C PHE A 156 4.65 10.88 -3.37
N LEU A 157 5.27 11.75 -2.56
CA LEU A 157 4.60 12.93 -2.03
C LEU A 157 4.84 14.19 -2.88
N GLU A 158 6.00 14.33 -3.51
CA GLU A 158 6.35 15.53 -4.28
C GLU A 158 6.23 15.28 -5.80
N ALA A 159 6.80 14.16 -6.27
CA ALA A 159 6.75 13.81 -7.69
C ALA A 159 5.44 13.11 -8.10
N HIS A 160 4.61 12.72 -7.13
CA HIS A 160 3.35 12.01 -7.32
C HIS A 160 3.45 10.83 -8.29
N VAL A 161 4.53 10.03 -8.18
CA VAL A 161 4.71 8.86 -9.06
C VAL A 161 3.60 7.85 -8.81
N ASP A 162 3.15 7.20 -9.88
CA ASP A 162 2.23 6.07 -9.79
C ASP A 162 2.94 4.90 -9.06
N PRO A 163 2.44 4.45 -7.90
CA PRO A 163 3.05 3.33 -7.18
C PRO A 163 3.04 2.03 -7.99
N VAL A 164 2.02 1.79 -8.82
CA VAL A 164 2.01 0.61 -9.69
C VAL A 164 3.15 0.68 -10.70
N LYS A 165 3.42 1.87 -11.25
CA LYS A 165 4.55 2.06 -12.16
C LYS A 165 5.90 1.82 -11.47
N LEU A 166 6.05 2.30 -10.23
CA LEU A 166 7.25 2.04 -9.45
C LEU A 166 7.43 0.54 -9.14
N HIS A 167 6.34 -0.19 -8.92
CA HIS A 167 6.39 -1.65 -8.78
C HIS A 167 6.83 -2.33 -10.07
N GLU A 168 6.29 -1.97 -11.24
CA GLU A 168 6.73 -2.51 -12.52
C GLU A 168 8.22 -2.29 -12.77
N VAL A 169 8.72 -1.09 -12.47
CA VAL A 169 10.14 -0.75 -12.58
C VAL A 169 10.99 -1.53 -11.58
N CYS A 170 10.47 -1.78 -10.38
CA CYS A 170 11.11 -2.64 -9.40
C CYS A 170 11.36 -4.04 -9.98
N ILE A 171 10.33 -4.64 -10.58
CA ILE A 171 10.40 -5.96 -11.22
C ILE A 171 11.25 -5.94 -12.49
N ALA A 172 11.39 -4.79 -13.15
CA ALA A 172 12.30 -4.62 -14.29
C ALA A 172 13.78 -4.40 -13.86
N GLY A 173 14.05 -4.18 -12.57
CA GLY A 173 15.40 -3.95 -12.04
C GLY A 173 15.97 -2.54 -12.31
N ASP A 174 15.12 -1.54 -12.61
CA ASP A 174 15.55 -0.18 -13.01
C ASP A 174 15.10 0.94 -12.05
N LEU A 175 15.05 0.64 -10.74
CA LEU A 175 14.62 1.60 -9.73
C LEU A 175 15.41 2.91 -9.75
N PHE A 176 16.74 2.84 -9.90
CA PHE A 176 17.59 4.02 -9.92
C PHE A 176 17.40 4.86 -11.19
N GLY A 177 17.22 4.22 -12.35
CA GLY A 177 16.94 4.91 -13.61
C GLY A 177 15.63 5.69 -13.52
N PHE A 178 14.58 5.05 -13.00
CA PHE A 178 13.30 5.68 -12.76
C PHE A 178 13.40 6.85 -11.77
N ALA A 179 14.03 6.64 -10.60
CA ALA A 179 14.18 7.70 -9.59
C ALA A 179 14.97 8.90 -10.14
N SER A 180 15.97 8.65 -11.01
CA SER A 180 16.76 9.72 -11.66
C SER A 180 15.97 10.55 -12.67
N GLY A 181 14.82 10.07 -13.14
CA GLY A 181 13.89 10.83 -13.98
C GLY A 181 13.15 11.93 -13.21
N PHE A 182 13.00 11.78 -11.89
CA PHE A 182 12.28 12.72 -11.02
C PHE A 182 13.22 13.52 -10.10
N ILE A 183 14.36 12.94 -9.72
CA ILE A 183 15.28 13.51 -8.71
C ILE A 183 16.65 13.80 -9.32
N LYS A 184 17.14 15.02 -9.09
CA LYS A 184 18.49 15.43 -9.50
C LYS A 184 19.54 15.03 -8.47
N PHE A 185 20.21 13.91 -8.72
CA PHE A 185 21.33 13.44 -7.88
C PHE A 185 22.67 14.10 -8.23
N LYS A 186 23.44 14.47 -7.19
CA LYS A 186 24.86 14.86 -7.32
C LYS A 186 25.71 13.64 -7.72
N LYS A 187 26.90 13.88 -8.28
CA LYS A 187 27.80 12.82 -8.77
C LYS A 187 28.10 11.74 -7.72
N ALA A 188 28.34 12.12 -6.46
CA ALA A 188 28.59 11.20 -5.36
C ALA A 188 27.34 10.38 -4.97
N GLU A 189 26.15 11.01 -5.00
CA GLU A 189 24.88 10.38 -4.68
C GLU A 189 24.47 9.35 -5.73
N LYS A 190 24.75 9.60 -7.01
CA LYS A 190 24.42 8.66 -8.09
C LYS A 190 25.00 7.27 -7.83
N LYS A 191 26.30 7.18 -7.53
CA LYS A 191 26.96 5.88 -7.25
C LYS A 191 26.39 5.20 -6.01
N LYS A 192 26.06 6.00 -4.98
CA LYS A 192 25.48 5.52 -3.71
C LYS A 192 24.09 4.91 -3.94
N PHE A 193 23.16 5.67 -4.52
CA PHE A 193 21.77 5.21 -4.69
C PHE A 193 21.62 4.18 -5.80
N ALA A 194 22.42 4.25 -6.87
CA ALA A 194 22.48 3.19 -7.88
C ALA A 194 22.92 1.84 -7.30
N ARG A 195 23.69 1.84 -6.19
CA ARG A 195 24.07 0.60 -5.49
C ARG A 195 22.94 0.11 -4.57
N LEU A 196 22.29 1.01 -3.84
CA LEU A 196 21.21 0.66 -2.91
C LEU A 196 19.98 0.11 -3.64
N MET A 197 19.59 0.77 -4.73
CA MET A 197 18.40 0.42 -5.50
C MET A 197 18.57 -0.78 -6.43
N LYS A 198 19.69 -1.52 -6.33
CA LYS A 198 19.81 -2.83 -6.98
C LYS A 198 19.00 -3.85 -6.20
N ASN A 199 18.20 -4.62 -6.91
CA ASN A 199 17.41 -5.70 -6.35
C ASN A 199 17.66 -6.99 -7.15
N PRO A 200 17.11 -8.14 -6.74
CA PRO A 200 17.31 -9.41 -7.43
C PRO A 200 16.59 -9.53 -8.79
N TYR A 201 15.83 -8.52 -9.22
CA TYR A 201 15.00 -8.58 -10.42
C TYR A 201 15.74 -8.09 -11.67
N PRO A 202 15.31 -8.51 -12.88
CA PRO A 202 14.29 -9.53 -13.13
C PRO A 202 14.77 -10.91 -12.68
N LEU A 203 13.89 -11.68 -12.03
CA LEU A 203 14.22 -13.06 -11.66
C LEU A 203 14.32 -13.90 -12.95
N PRO A 204 15.28 -14.83 -13.05
CA PRO A 204 15.33 -15.75 -14.17
C PRO A 204 14.03 -16.55 -14.25
N ILE A 205 13.51 -16.75 -15.46
CA ILE A 205 12.39 -17.65 -15.67
C ILE A 205 12.84 -19.04 -15.24
N LEU A 206 12.23 -19.58 -14.19
CA LEU A 206 12.37 -21.00 -13.87
C LEU A 206 11.59 -21.75 -14.95
N GLU A 207 12.29 -22.32 -15.93
CA GLU A 207 11.71 -23.35 -16.79
C GLU A 207 11.36 -24.55 -15.89
N LEU A 208 10.06 -24.72 -15.60
CA LEU A 208 9.48 -25.88 -14.93
C LEU A 208 9.07 -26.94 -15.95
#